data_AF-I3CEK4-F1
#
_entry.id   AF-I3CEK4-F1
#
_cell.length_a   1.000
_cell.length_b   1.000
_cell.length_c   1.000
_cell.angle_alpha   90.00
_cell.angle_beta   90.00
_cell.angle_gamma   90.00
#
_symmetry.space_group_name_H-M   'P 1'
#
loop_
_entity.id
_entity.type
_entity.pdbx_description
1 polymer ?
#
loop_
_entity_poly.entity_id
_entity_poly.type
_entity_poly.pdbx_seq_one_letter_code
_entity_poly.pdbx_strand_id
1 'polypeptide(L)' 'MNTLLHIDEQLIQQALQLTGLHNPQSVVEMALKELVTRRKTDKLSQAFGQYCWDGDLEMMRNDSHAID' A
#
# COMPACT_ATOMS: atom_id res chain seq x y z
N MET A 1 2.24 21.80 12.19
CA MET A 1 1.48 21.46 13.42
C MET A 1 2.37 20.58 14.26
N ASN A 2 2.53 20.88 15.55
CA ASN A 2 3.41 20.13 16.44
C ASN A 2 2.55 19.15 17.25
N THR A 3 2.93 17.87 17.27
CA THR A 3 2.20 16.82 17.98
C THR A 3 3.21 15.94 18.72
N LEU A 4 2.89 15.58 19.97
CA LEU A 4 3.66 14.59 20.72
C LEU A 4 3.13 13.19 20.37
N LEU A 5 4.02 12.32 19.88
CA LEU A 5 3.69 10.98 19.44
C LEU A 5 4.53 9.97 20.22
N HIS A 6 3.93 8.84 20.59
CA HIS A 6 4.67 7.68 21.07
C HIS A 6 4.94 6.75 19.88
N ILE A 7 6.20 6.51 19.58
CA ILE A 7 6.66 5.65 18.47
C ILE A 7 7.67 4.67 19.05
N ASP A 8 7.63 3.43 18.57
CA ASP A 8 8.63 2.41 18.93
C ASP A 8 10.05 2.91 18.58
N GLU A 9 10.95 2.83 19.56
CA GLU A 9 12.31 3.33 19.43
C GLU A 9 13.14 2.51 18.44
N GLN A 10 12.96 1.19 18.41
CA GLN A 10 13.68 0.34 17.47
C GLN A 10 13.25 0.62 16.04
N LEU A 11 11.95 0.86 15.84
CA LEU A 11 11.40 1.20 14.53
C LEU A 11 11.97 2.53 14.01
N ILE A 12 12.01 3.58 14.83
CA ILE A 12 12.51 4.88 14.38
C ILE A 12 14.02 4.83 14.12
N GLN A 13 14.79 4.10 14.93
CA GLN A 13 16.23 3.91 14.72
C GLN A 13 16.53 3.17 13.42
N GLN A 14 15.81 2.08 13.15
CA GLN A 14 15.93 1.38 11.87
C GLN A 14 15.58 2.28 10.70
N ALA A 15 14.50 3.06 10.80
CA ALA A 15 14.10 3.97 9.75
C ALA A 15 15.14 5.08 9.51
N LEU A 16 15.75 5.65 10.57
CA LEU A 16 16.85 6.62 10.44
C LEU A 16 18.05 6.01 9.72
N GLN A 17 18.46 4.79 10.09
CA GLN A 17 19.57 4.09 9.43
C GLN A 17 19.28 3.79 7.96
N LEU A 18 18.09 3.30 7.64
CA LEU A 18 17.69 2.93 6.27
C LEU A 18 17.51 4.15 5.35
N THR A 19 17.01 5.27 5.90
CA THR A 19 16.75 6.49 5.11
C THR A 19 17.95 7.44 5.08
N GLY A 20 18.93 7.27 5.96
CA GLY A 20 20.05 8.20 6.14
C GLY A 20 19.63 9.53 6.78
N LEU A 21 18.41 9.63 7.30
CA LEU A 21 17.92 10.84 7.95
C LEU A 21 18.45 10.93 9.39
N HIS A 22 18.65 12.18 9.85
CA HIS A 22 19.19 12.44 11.20
C HIS A 22 18.12 12.72 12.24
N ASN A 23 16.88 13.01 11.83
CA ASN A 23 15.84 13.45 12.75
C ASN A 23 14.54 12.62 12.59
N PRO A 24 13.91 12.20 13.72
CA PRO A 24 12.66 11.45 13.69
C PRO A 24 11.52 12.15 12.96
N GLN A 25 11.44 13.48 13.06
CA GLN A 25 10.38 14.26 12.42
C GLN A 25 10.40 14.12 10.89
N SER A 26 11.59 14.12 10.27
CA SER A 26 11.76 13.98 8.83
C SER A 26 11.44 12.57 8.37
N VAL A 27 11.77 11.56 9.19
CA VAL A 27 11.38 10.17 8.93
C VAL A 27 9.86 10.06 8.93
N VAL A 28 9.20 10.61 9.95
CA VAL A 28 7.73 10.60 10.06
C VAL A 28 7.09 11.35 8.90
N GLU A 29 7.62 12.51 8.52
CA GLU A 29 7.07 13.29 7.41
C GLU A 29 7.27 12.60 6.06
N MET A 30 8.44 11.98 5.83
CA MET A 30 8.70 11.15 4.65
C MET A 30 7.72 9.97 4.60
N ALA A 31 7.55 9.24 5.70
CA ALA A 31 6.65 8.08 5.78
C ALA A 31 5.19 8.48 5.52
N LEU A 32 4.74 9.61 6.06
CA LEU A 32 3.38 10.12 5.83
C LEU A 32 3.18 10.57 4.38
N LYS A 33 4.15 11.27 3.78
CA LYS A 33 4.10 11.64 2.36
C LYS A 33 4.00 10.42 1.46
N GLU A 34 4.79 9.40 1.75
CA GLU A 34 4.77 8.16 1.01
C GLU A 34 3.46 7.40 1.19
N LEU A 35 2.94 7.30 2.42
CA LEU A 35 1.63 6.69 2.69
C LEU A 35 0.52 7.38 1.90
N VAL A 36 0.43 8.71 1.98
CA VAL A 36 -0.58 9.49 1.26
C VAL A 36 -0.43 9.31 -0.25
N THR A 37 0.80 9.36 -0.75
CA THR A 37 1.08 9.17 -2.18
C THR A 37 0.60 7.80 -2.62
N ARG A 38 1.04 6.73 -1.94
CA ARG A 38 0.66 5.34 -2.23
C ARG A 38 -0.87 5.17 -2.26
N ARG A 39 -1.59 5.75 -1.29
CA ARG A 39 -3.07 5.69 -1.25
C ARG A 39 -3.74 6.51 -2.35
N LYS A 40 -3.18 7.65 -2.74
CA LYS A 40 -3.68 8.45 -3.87
C LYS A 40 -3.44 7.77 -5.22
N THR A 41 -2.27 7.14 -5.38
CA THR A 41 -1.88 6.41 -6.59
C THR A 41 -2.35 4.97 -6.61
N ASP A 42 -3.20 4.55 -5.68
CA ASP A 42 -3.93 3.28 -5.78
C ASP A 42 -4.98 3.39 -6.91
N LYS A 43 -4.48 3.61 -8.13
CA LYS A 43 -5.23 3.65 -9.38
C LYS A 43 -5.83 2.28 -9.68
N LEU A 44 -5.28 1.21 -9.08
CA LEU A 44 -5.87 -0.12 -9.09
C LEU A 44 -7.25 -0.09 -8.41
N SER A 45 -7.35 0.52 -7.23
CA SER A 45 -8.65 0.75 -6.57
C SER A 45 -9.64 1.51 -7.45
N GLN A 46 -9.18 2.52 -8.20
CA GLN A 46 -10.02 3.30 -9.11
C GLN A 46 -10.39 2.51 -10.38
N ALA A 47 -9.50 1.64 -10.87
CA ALA A 47 -9.69 0.85 -12.08
C ALA A 47 -10.69 -0.31 -11.90
N PHE A 48 -10.97 -0.76 -10.67
CA PHE A 48 -12.04 -1.74 -10.41
C PHE A 48 -13.40 -1.18 -10.86
N GLY A 49 -14.03 -1.88 -11.80
CA GLY A 49 -15.32 -1.47 -12.38
C GLY A 49 -15.25 -0.44 -13.52
N GLN A 50 -14.06 0.09 -13.86
CA GLN A 50 -13.90 0.97 -15.04
C GLN A 50 -13.77 0.20 -16.35
N TYR A 51 -13.39 -1.08 -16.29
CA TYR A 51 -13.26 -1.94 -17.46
C TYR A 51 -14.36 -3.00 -17.42
N CYS A 52 -15.16 -3.10 -18.49
CA CYS A 52 -16.03 -4.25 -18.68
C CYS A 52 -15.14 -5.48 -18.83
N TRP A 53 -15.41 -6.47 -17.98
CA TRP A 53 -14.79 -7.77 -18.09
C TRP A 53 -15.65 -8.62 -19.02
N ASP A 54 -15.13 -8.96 -20.20
CA ASP A 54 -15.83 -9.70 -21.27
C ASP A 54 -15.72 -11.24 -21.11
N GLY A 55 -15.30 -11.73 -19.94
CA GLY A 55 -15.21 -13.17 -19.68
C GLY A 55 -16.57 -13.78 -19.34
N ASP A 56 -16.66 -15.10 -19.44
CA ASP A 56 -17.80 -15.87 -18.94
C ASP A 56 -17.37 -16.58 -17.64
N LEU A 57 -17.94 -16.15 -16.51
CA LEU A 57 -17.62 -16.71 -15.19
C LEU A 57 -18.02 -18.17 -15.06
N GLU A 58 -19.09 -18.59 -15.73
CA GLU A 58 -19.59 -19.96 -15.67
C GLU A 58 -18.67 -20.90 -16.45
N MET A 59 -18.18 -20.45 -17.61
CA MET A 59 -17.20 -21.20 -18.41
C MET A 59 -15.91 -21.45 -17.61
N MET A 60 -15.36 -20.42 -16.96
CA MET A 60 -14.11 -20.52 -16.20
C MET A 60 -14.23 -21.39 -14.94
N ARG A 61 -15.42 -21.47 -14.34
CA ARG A 61 -15.69 -22.32 -13.17
C ARG A 61 -15.87 -23.79 -13.57
N ASN A 62 -16.47 -24.04 -14.73
CA ASN A 62 -16.75 -25.40 -15.20
C ASN A 62 -15.53 -26.07 -15.85
N ASP A 63 -14.54 -25.30 -16.30
CA ASP A 63 -13.26 -25.83 -16.84
C ASP A 63 -12.47 -26.66 -15.81
N SER A 64 -12.77 -26.53 -14.52
CA SER A 64 -12.12 -27.27 -13.43
C SER A 64 -12.82 -28.58 -13.03
N HIS A 65 -13.96 -28.93 -13.66
CA HIS A 65 -14.75 -30.12 -13.33
C HIS A 65 -14.64 -31.27 -14.35
N ALA A 66 -13.77 -31.16 -15.35
CA ALA A 66 -13.43 -32.28 -16.24
C ALA A 66 -12.23 -33.07 -15.66
N ILE A 67 -12.46 -33.73 -14.52
CA ILE A 67 -11.67 -34.90 -14.11
C ILE A 67 -12.67 -36.03 -13.90
N ASP A 68 -12.93 -36.76 -14.96
CA ASP A 68 -13.39 -38.16 -14.97
C ASP A 68 -12.69 -38.87 -16.15
#